data_AF-A0A7K6V4M1-F1
#
_entry.id   AF-A0A7K6V4M1-F1
#
_cell.length_a   1.000
_cell.length_b   1.000
_cell.length_c   1.000
_cell.angle_alpha   90.00
_cell.angle_beta   90.00
_cell.angle_gamma   90.00
#
_symmetry.space_group_name_H-M   'P 1'
#
loop_
_entity.id
_entity.type
_entity.pdbx_description
1 polymer ?
#
loop_
_entity_poly.entity_id
_entity_poly.type
_entity_poly.pdbx_seq_one_letter_code
_entity_poly.pdbx_strand_id
1 'polypeptide(L)'
;RSVLSSVFDEVLEVGVLDSADPAHLALMQRPELGITFTKLHCWTLTHYSKCVFMDADTLVLCNVDELFDREEFSAAPDSGWPDCFNSGVFVFQPSLQTYNLLLQFAAEHGSFDGGDQGLLNSFFSNWATADIGKHLPFLYNLSSSSVYTYVPAFNHFGRDAKVVHFLGATKPWNYKYNLQTKRVIQDGTTSGSFHQLSFLTLWWNIYSASVLPLLEKLQRMEDSESEERKHAFNGVEVTLKKVSPYVASSLQVPELPEQTNEVDPTARSHEELTFKAQPVNEVEPGDSNIHLSEPDRPSEQPVFQPAFQETSEM
;
A
#
# COMPACT_ATOMS: atom_id res chain seq x y z
N ARG A 1 -7.39 20.57 -1.04
CA ARG A 1 -6.45 20.95 0.05
C ARG A 1 -7.17 21.44 1.29
N SER A 2 -8.10 22.38 1.20
CA SER A 2 -8.82 22.93 2.36
C SER A 2 -9.56 21.89 3.22
N VAL A 3 -10.20 20.88 2.61
CA VAL A 3 -10.79 19.76 3.35
C VAL A 3 -9.73 19.02 4.18
N LEU A 4 -8.58 18.71 3.57
CA LEU A 4 -7.50 18.00 4.27
C LEU A 4 -7.05 18.79 5.49
N SER A 5 -6.90 20.11 5.38
CA SER A 5 -6.54 20.97 6.51
C SER A 5 -7.60 21.07 7.61
N SER A 6 -8.82 20.59 7.37
CA SER A 6 -9.85 20.46 8.41
C SER A 6 -9.85 19.10 9.12
N VAL A 7 -9.09 18.13 8.61
CA VAL A 7 -9.03 16.75 9.10
C VAL A 7 -7.65 16.41 9.67
N PHE A 8 -6.58 16.85 9.00
CA PHE A 8 -5.19 16.64 9.39
C PHE A 8 -4.65 17.89 10.08
N ASP A 9 -3.86 17.69 11.14
CA ASP A 9 -3.16 18.78 11.84
C ASP A 9 -2.14 19.48 10.93
N GLU A 10 -1.52 18.73 10.01
CA GLU A 10 -0.50 19.21 9.10
C GLU A 10 -0.76 18.71 7.67
N VAL A 11 -0.71 19.61 6.68
CA VAL A 11 -0.87 19.28 5.25
C VAL A 11 0.30 19.83 4.47
N LEU A 12 1.26 18.95 4.19
CA LEU A 12 2.48 19.29 3.47
C LEU A 12 2.32 19.04 1.99
N GLU A 13 2.71 20.03 1.20
CA GLU A 13 2.84 19.88 -0.24
C GLU A 13 4.28 19.48 -0.54
N VAL A 14 4.43 18.30 -1.13
CA VAL A 14 5.71 17.80 -1.62
C VAL A 14 5.79 18.18 -3.09
N GLY A 15 6.68 19.11 -3.40
CA GLY A 15 6.98 19.46 -4.80
C GLY A 15 7.62 18.27 -5.51
N VAL A 16 7.30 18.08 -6.78
CA VAL A 16 8.00 17.09 -7.62
C VAL A 16 9.45 17.54 -7.76
N LEU A 17 10.35 16.84 -7.05
CA LEU A 17 11.81 16.87 -7.09
C LEU A 17 12.45 18.09 -7.80
N ASP A 18 13.03 19.00 -7.02
CA ASP A 18 13.82 20.12 -7.55
C ASP A 18 15.22 19.64 -7.98
N SER A 19 15.70 20.14 -9.13
CA SER A 19 16.81 19.60 -9.94
C SER A 19 18.23 19.80 -9.39
N ALA A 20 18.37 20.22 -8.11
CA ALA A 20 19.63 20.74 -7.59
C ALA A 20 20.64 19.67 -7.11
N ASP A 21 20.23 18.42 -6.93
CA ASP A 21 21.06 17.34 -6.38
C ASP A 21 21.35 16.24 -7.43
N PRO A 22 22.61 15.78 -7.60
CA PRO A 22 22.95 14.65 -8.47
C PRO A 22 22.13 13.38 -8.25
N ALA A 23 21.75 13.04 -7.01
CA ALA A 23 20.85 11.93 -6.74
C ALA A 23 19.46 12.22 -7.33
N HIS A 24 18.94 13.43 -7.13
CA HIS A 24 17.68 13.89 -7.75
C HIS A 24 17.74 13.87 -9.29
N LEU A 25 18.87 14.19 -9.91
CA LEU A 25 19.05 14.13 -11.37
C LEU A 25 19.14 12.70 -11.91
N ALA A 26 19.80 11.78 -11.19
CA ALA A 26 19.78 10.36 -11.53
C ALA A 26 18.35 9.79 -11.41
N LEU A 27 17.58 10.28 -10.45
CA LEU A 27 16.19 9.91 -10.25
C LEU A 27 15.24 10.50 -11.30
N MET A 28 15.56 11.67 -11.86
CA MET A 28 14.85 12.22 -13.04
C MET A 28 14.94 11.30 -14.28
N GLN A 29 15.94 10.41 -14.33
CA GLN A 29 16.05 9.40 -15.39
C GLN A 29 15.19 8.16 -15.13
N ARG A 30 14.49 8.09 -13.98
CA ARG A 30 13.60 6.99 -13.57
C ARG A 30 12.18 7.50 -13.27
N PRO A 31 11.43 7.96 -14.29
CA PRO A 31 10.11 8.55 -14.10
C PRO A 31 9.08 7.60 -13.49
N GLU A 32 9.29 6.28 -13.61
CA GLU A 32 8.43 5.25 -13.02
C GLU A 32 8.38 5.31 -11.48
N LEU A 33 9.42 5.85 -10.84
CA LEU A 33 9.52 5.93 -9.38
C LEU A 33 8.95 7.24 -8.78
N GLY A 34 8.31 8.10 -9.59
CA GLY A 34 7.82 9.41 -9.13
C GLY A 34 6.89 9.38 -7.90
N ILE A 35 5.97 8.42 -7.85
CA ILE A 35 5.05 8.23 -6.72
C ILE A 35 5.81 7.71 -5.49
N THR A 36 6.73 6.76 -5.69
CA THR A 36 7.62 6.23 -4.66
C THR A 36 8.39 7.35 -3.97
N PHE A 37 8.96 8.31 -4.73
CA PHE A 37 9.73 9.41 -4.15
C PHE A 37 8.89 10.35 -3.30
N THR A 38 7.66 10.65 -3.74
CA THR A 38 6.74 11.48 -2.96
C THR A 38 6.47 10.83 -1.60
N LYS A 39 6.34 9.50 -1.55
CA LYS A 39 6.17 8.75 -0.30
C LYS A 39 7.39 8.81 0.61
N LEU A 40 8.62 8.73 0.06
CA LEU A 40 9.85 8.78 0.85
C LEU A 40 10.05 10.10 1.62
N HIS A 41 9.42 11.19 1.19
CA HIS A 41 9.43 12.45 1.94
C HIS A 41 8.84 12.33 3.36
N CYS A 42 8.14 11.24 3.70
CA CYS A 42 7.75 10.99 5.08
C CYS A 42 8.96 10.93 6.03
N TRP A 43 10.15 10.50 5.56
CA TRP A 43 11.39 10.55 6.36
C TRP A 43 11.94 11.95 6.59
N THR A 44 11.48 12.99 5.87
CA THR A 44 11.94 14.37 6.10
C THR A 44 11.20 15.08 7.23
N LEU A 45 10.18 14.45 7.82
CA LEU A 45 9.33 15.00 8.89
C LEU A 45 10.01 14.95 10.27
N THR A 46 11.21 15.52 10.37
CA THR A 46 12.12 15.38 11.53
C THR A 46 11.67 16.09 12.80
N HIS A 47 10.56 16.83 12.75
CA HIS A 47 9.87 17.32 13.95
C HIS A 47 9.11 16.23 14.70
N TYR A 48 8.85 15.08 14.08
CA TYR A 48 8.36 13.88 14.76
C TYR A 48 9.50 12.91 15.07
N SER A 49 9.48 12.33 16.27
CA SER A 49 10.49 11.33 16.69
C SER A 49 10.22 9.93 16.14
N LYS A 50 8.96 9.63 15.80
CA LYS A 50 8.49 8.35 15.26
C LYS A 50 7.14 8.57 14.58
N CYS A 51 6.92 7.86 13.47
CA CYS A 51 5.69 7.93 12.72
C CYS A 51 5.20 6.53 12.34
N VAL A 52 3.88 6.40 12.18
CA VAL A 52 3.27 5.26 11.49
C VAL A 52 2.82 5.78 10.12
N PHE A 53 3.43 5.27 9.06
CA PHE A 53 2.97 5.53 7.71
C PHE A 53 1.76 4.63 7.40
N MET A 54 0.76 5.19 6.73
CA MET A 54 -0.41 4.45 6.23
C MET A 54 -0.75 4.94 4.83
N ASP A 55 -0.85 4.04 3.84
CA ASP A 55 -1.31 4.40 2.49
C ASP A 55 -2.78 4.91 2.54
N ALA A 56 -3.14 5.80 1.61
CA ALA A 56 -4.45 6.47 1.60
C ALA A 56 -5.64 5.52 1.29
N ASP A 57 -5.36 4.30 0.86
CA ASP A 57 -6.31 3.21 0.65
C ASP A 57 -6.30 2.19 1.79
N THR A 58 -5.87 2.60 2.98
CA THR A 58 -6.07 1.88 4.22
C THR A 58 -7.28 2.41 5.00
N LEU A 59 -7.83 1.58 5.89
CA LEU A 59 -8.91 1.95 6.81
C LEU A 59 -8.64 1.38 8.20
N VAL A 60 -8.55 2.27 9.18
CA VAL A 60 -8.43 1.93 10.60
C VAL A 60 -9.80 1.51 11.14
N LEU A 61 -9.87 0.34 11.78
CA LEU A 61 -11.09 -0.25 12.35
C LEU A 61 -11.19 -0.02 13.87
N CYS A 62 -10.05 0.12 14.54
CA CYS A 62 -9.95 0.40 15.97
C CYS A 62 -8.66 1.16 16.28
N ASN A 63 -8.46 1.57 17.53
CA ASN A 63 -7.20 2.19 17.96
C ASN A 63 -5.99 1.31 17.60
N VAL A 64 -4.91 1.95 17.13
CA VAL A 64 -3.65 1.29 16.76
C VAL A 64 -2.42 2.02 17.31
N ASP A 65 -2.60 2.87 18.32
CA ASP A 65 -1.51 3.68 18.90
C ASP A 65 -0.37 2.83 19.48
N GLU A 66 -0.63 1.58 19.86
CA GLU A 66 0.40 0.64 20.27
C GLU A 66 1.44 0.32 19.17
N LEU A 67 1.19 0.71 17.91
CA LEU A 67 2.21 0.67 16.85
C LEU A 67 3.38 1.60 17.17
N PHE A 68 3.19 2.67 17.93
CA PHE A 68 4.27 3.57 18.33
C PHE A 68 5.24 2.93 19.34
N ASP A 69 4.93 1.77 19.91
CA ASP A 69 5.85 1.01 20.75
C ASP A 69 6.91 0.25 19.91
N ARG A 70 6.70 0.14 18.59
CA ARG A 70 7.59 -0.58 17.67
C ARG A 70 8.78 0.28 17.20
N GLU A 71 9.84 -0.38 16.75
CA GLU A 71 11.05 0.28 16.21
C GLU A 71 11.03 0.39 14.68
N GLU A 72 11.93 1.21 14.12
CA GLU A 72 12.17 1.20 12.67
C GLU A 72 12.99 -0.05 12.27
N PHE A 73 12.69 -0.74 11.18
CA PHE A 73 11.54 -0.62 10.29
C PHE A 73 10.57 -1.76 10.63
N SER A 74 9.37 -1.44 11.14
CA SER A 74 8.36 -2.46 11.47
C SER A 74 7.21 -2.42 10.49
N ALA A 75 6.88 -3.54 9.86
CA ALA A 75 5.81 -3.66 8.89
C ALA A 75 5.17 -5.05 8.98
N ALA A 76 4.01 -5.22 8.36
CA ALA A 76 3.33 -6.52 8.27
C ALA A 76 3.78 -7.28 7.01
N PRO A 77 3.76 -8.62 7.03
CA PRO A 77 4.12 -9.43 5.86
C PRO A 77 3.17 -9.17 4.68
N ASP A 78 3.72 -9.20 3.47
CA ASP A 78 2.94 -9.20 2.24
C ASP A 78 2.23 -10.54 2.05
N SER A 79 0.99 -10.48 1.56
CA SER A 79 0.17 -11.68 1.36
C SER A 79 0.60 -12.55 0.17
N GLY A 80 1.33 -11.97 -0.80
CA GLY A 80 1.83 -12.66 -1.98
C GLY A 80 3.17 -13.35 -1.71
N TRP A 81 4.17 -12.58 -1.27
CA TRP A 81 5.50 -13.11 -0.93
C TRP A 81 5.84 -12.77 0.54
N PRO A 82 5.66 -13.70 1.50
CA PRO A 82 5.67 -13.38 2.93
C PRO A 82 7.05 -13.02 3.52
N ASP A 83 8.14 -13.29 2.79
CA ASP A 83 9.48 -12.80 3.15
C ASP A 83 9.66 -11.31 2.77
N CYS A 84 8.73 -10.74 2.01
CA CYS A 84 8.61 -9.30 1.84
C CYS A 84 7.58 -8.76 2.81
N PHE A 85 7.82 -7.55 3.32
CA PHE A 85 6.77 -6.80 4.00
C PHE A 85 5.92 -6.03 3.00
N ASN A 86 4.67 -5.75 3.39
CA ASN A 86 3.80 -4.83 2.68
C ASN A 86 4.07 -3.39 3.13
N SER A 87 4.36 -2.48 2.19
CA SER A 87 4.70 -1.08 2.50
C SER A 87 3.50 -0.17 2.74
N GLY A 88 2.28 -0.72 2.79
CA GLY A 88 1.06 0.05 3.05
C GLY A 88 0.90 0.55 4.47
N VAL A 89 1.49 -0.16 5.43
CA VAL A 89 1.53 0.26 6.84
C VAL A 89 2.89 -0.10 7.43
N PHE A 90 3.62 0.89 7.92
CA PHE A 90 4.90 0.67 8.58
C PHE A 90 5.23 1.72 9.63
N VAL A 91 6.05 1.34 10.60
CA VAL A 91 6.60 2.21 11.65
C VAL A 91 8.02 2.58 11.29
N PHE A 92 8.31 3.89 11.34
CA PHE A 92 9.62 4.43 10.96
C PHE A 92 10.00 5.63 11.83
N GLN A 93 11.26 6.05 11.72
CA GLN A 93 11.81 7.22 12.40
C GLN A 93 12.22 8.26 11.35
N PRO A 94 11.54 9.42 11.28
CA PRO A 94 11.95 10.48 10.38
C PRO A 94 13.42 10.88 10.59
N SER A 95 14.19 10.86 9.51
CA SER A 95 15.62 11.11 9.50
C SER A 95 16.06 11.53 8.10
N LEU A 96 16.66 12.73 7.99
CA LEU A 96 17.25 13.20 6.75
C LEU A 96 18.38 12.28 6.27
N GLN A 97 19.08 11.61 7.21
CA GLN A 97 20.11 10.63 6.87
C GLN A 97 19.48 9.41 6.18
N THR A 98 18.44 8.82 6.77
CA THR A 98 17.74 7.67 6.20
C THR A 98 17.10 8.03 4.85
N TYR A 99 16.49 9.21 4.74
CA TYR A 99 15.95 9.74 3.50
C TYR A 99 17.01 9.82 2.38
N ASN A 100 18.17 10.43 2.64
CA ASN A 100 19.23 10.56 1.64
C ASN A 100 19.81 9.19 1.23
N LEU A 101 19.93 8.25 2.19
CA LEU A 101 20.37 6.89 1.89
C LEU A 101 19.34 6.14 1.03
N LEU A 102 18.04 6.32 1.28
CA LEU A 102 16.97 5.75 0.45
C LEU A 102 17.01 6.31 -0.98
N LEU A 103 17.21 7.64 -1.13
CA LEU A 103 17.34 8.26 -2.45
C LEU A 103 18.57 7.75 -3.22
N GLN A 104 19.72 7.69 -2.55
CA GLN A 104 20.93 7.15 -3.16
C GLN A 104 20.74 5.69 -3.57
N PHE A 105 20.16 4.87 -2.68
CA PHE A 105 19.88 3.47 -2.97
C PHE A 105 18.93 3.33 -4.16
N ALA A 106 17.87 4.14 -4.25
CA ALA A 106 16.95 4.15 -5.37
C ALA A 106 17.62 4.53 -6.70
N ALA A 107 18.55 5.48 -6.68
CA ALA A 107 19.30 5.88 -7.88
C ALA A 107 20.18 4.74 -8.40
N GLU A 108 20.87 4.06 -7.48
CA GLU A 108 21.80 2.97 -7.79
C GLU A 108 21.07 1.67 -8.19
N HIS A 109 20.06 1.26 -7.43
CA HIS A 109 19.45 -0.08 -7.53
C HIS A 109 18.03 -0.07 -8.11
N GLY A 110 17.33 1.07 -8.08
CA GLY A 110 15.91 1.15 -8.45
C GLY A 110 15.01 0.36 -7.49
N SER A 111 13.87 -0.09 -8.00
CA SER A 111 12.94 -0.97 -7.29
C SER A 111 12.62 -2.19 -8.14
N PHE A 112 12.61 -3.39 -7.54
CA PHE A 112 12.36 -4.63 -8.27
C PHE A 112 10.91 -4.77 -8.75
N ASP A 113 9.95 -4.09 -8.11
CA ASP A 113 8.54 -4.09 -8.50
C ASP A 113 8.10 -2.77 -9.18
N GLY A 114 9.04 -1.84 -9.36
CA GLY A 114 8.77 -0.50 -9.90
C GLY A 114 8.04 0.44 -8.93
N GLY A 115 7.74 0.01 -7.71
CA GLY A 115 7.05 0.78 -6.67
C GLY A 115 7.89 1.00 -5.40
N ASP A 116 7.26 1.54 -4.36
CA ASP A 116 7.93 1.79 -3.08
C ASP A 116 8.17 0.51 -2.29
N GLN A 117 7.30 -0.49 -2.42
CA GLN A 117 7.43 -1.75 -1.69
C GLN A 117 8.72 -2.47 -2.05
N GLY A 118 9.05 -2.59 -3.33
CA GLY A 118 10.29 -3.24 -3.76
C GLY A 118 11.55 -2.48 -3.35
N LEU A 119 11.52 -1.14 -3.39
CA LEU A 119 12.61 -0.30 -2.94
C LEU A 119 12.85 -0.47 -1.43
N LEU A 120 11.79 -0.33 -0.63
CA LEU A 120 11.87 -0.42 0.82
C LEU A 120 12.29 -1.82 1.26
N ASN A 121 11.76 -2.89 0.66
CA ASN A 121 12.17 -4.26 0.96
C ASN A 121 13.65 -4.49 0.63
N SER A 122 14.16 -3.90 -0.45
CA SER A 122 15.58 -4.00 -0.80
C SER A 122 16.48 -3.25 0.19
N PHE A 123 16.04 -2.07 0.64
CA PHE A 123 16.78 -1.25 1.60
C PHE A 123 16.77 -1.86 3.01
N PHE A 124 15.59 -2.27 3.50
CA PHE A 124 15.39 -2.93 4.80
C PHE A 124 15.39 -4.46 4.66
N SER A 125 16.36 -4.99 3.91
CA SER A 125 16.40 -6.39 3.44
C SER A 125 16.54 -7.46 4.51
N ASN A 126 16.93 -7.07 5.74
CA ASN A 126 17.01 -8.01 6.85
C ASN A 126 15.69 -8.17 7.63
N TRP A 127 14.61 -7.47 7.24
CA TRP A 127 13.32 -7.50 7.94
C TRP A 127 12.81 -8.93 8.16
N ALA A 128 12.89 -9.80 7.14
CA ALA A 128 12.36 -11.16 7.20
C ALA A 128 13.04 -12.06 8.25
N THR A 129 14.30 -11.79 8.59
CA THR A 129 15.15 -12.74 9.33
C THR A 129 15.76 -12.18 10.62
N ALA A 130 15.81 -10.86 10.79
CA ALA A 130 16.56 -10.25 11.89
C ALA A 130 15.82 -10.23 13.23
N ASP A 131 14.59 -9.71 13.26
CA ASP A 131 13.89 -9.42 14.52
C ASP A 131 12.36 -9.55 14.37
N ILE A 132 11.79 -10.50 15.12
CA ILE A 132 10.34 -10.71 15.18
C ILE A 132 9.58 -9.51 15.76
N GLY A 133 10.25 -8.68 16.58
CA GLY A 133 9.70 -7.43 17.09
C GLY A 133 9.33 -6.44 15.98
N LYS A 134 9.91 -6.58 14.78
CA LYS A 134 9.62 -5.75 13.60
C LYS A 134 8.56 -6.33 12.66
N HIS A 135 8.08 -7.53 12.96
CA HIS A 135 6.95 -8.13 12.26
C HIS A 135 5.66 -7.66 12.93
N LEU A 136 5.00 -6.70 12.30
CA LEU A 136 3.65 -6.34 12.69
C LEU A 136 2.72 -7.54 12.38
N PRO A 137 1.80 -7.89 13.30
CA PRO A 137 0.78 -8.87 12.98
C PRO A 137 0.00 -8.48 11.71
N PHE A 138 -0.33 -9.47 10.88
CA PHE A 138 -1.04 -9.25 9.61
C PHE A 138 -2.33 -8.43 9.74
N LEU A 139 -2.97 -8.46 10.92
CA LEU A 139 -4.19 -7.72 11.25
C LEU A 139 -4.00 -6.18 11.27
N TYR A 140 -2.76 -5.68 11.34
CA TYR A 140 -2.43 -4.25 11.23
C TYR A 140 -2.21 -3.78 9.79
N ASN A 141 -2.30 -4.68 8.79
CA ASN A 141 -2.26 -4.34 7.38
C ASN A 141 -2.98 -5.43 6.57
N LEU A 142 -4.23 -5.72 6.94
CA LEU A 142 -4.98 -6.84 6.37
C LEU A 142 -5.37 -6.52 4.92
N SER A 143 -4.73 -7.20 3.95
CA SER A 143 -5.13 -7.12 2.54
C SER A 143 -6.57 -7.62 2.36
N SER A 144 -7.49 -6.72 2.01
CA SER A 144 -8.91 -7.06 1.76
C SER A 144 -9.21 -7.39 0.31
N SER A 145 -8.18 -7.55 -0.53
CA SER A 145 -8.36 -7.82 -1.95
C SER A 145 -8.62 -9.29 -2.24
N SER A 146 -9.04 -9.58 -3.48
CA SER A 146 -9.17 -10.93 -4.04
C SER A 146 -7.87 -11.76 -4.01
N VAL A 147 -6.74 -11.14 -3.65
CA VAL A 147 -5.43 -11.80 -3.48
C VAL A 147 -5.35 -12.55 -2.15
N TYR A 148 -6.12 -12.16 -1.11
CA TYR A 148 -6.21 -12.95 0.10
C TYR A 148 -7.12 -14.16 -0.11
N THR A 149 -6.54 -15.23 -0.63
CA THR A 149 -7.26 -16.45 -1.03
C THR A 149 -7.63 -17.35 0.15
N TYR A 150 -7.13 -17.07 1.36
CA TYR A 150 -7.26 -17.98 2.50
C TYR A 150 -8.49 -17.71 3.39
N VAL A 151 -9.68 -17.93 2.81
CA VAL A 151 -10.98 -17.71 3.47
C VAL A 151 -11.12 -18.37 4.86
N PRO A 152 -10.67 -19.62 5.11
CA PRO A 152 -10.74 -20.21 6.45
C PRO A 152 -10.01 -19.40 7.53
N ALA A 153 -8.81 -18.89 7.22
CA ALA A 153 -8.07 -18.03 8.13
C ALA A 153 -8.77 -16.69 8.33
N PHE A 154 -9.34 -16.11 7.27
CA PHE A 154 -10.17 -14.90 7.41
C PHE A 154 -11.35 -15.13 8.36
N ASN A 155 -12.09 -16.23 8.19
CA ASN A 155 -13.25 -16.52 9.04
C ASN A 155 -12.86 -16.72 10.52
N HIS A 156 -11.64 -17.19 10.78
CA HIS A 156 -11.16 -17.40 12.14
C HIS A 156 -10.58 -16.13 12.77
N PHE A 157 -9.71 -15.41 12.06
CA PHE A 157 -8.93 -14.27 12.59
C PHE A 157 -9.41 -12.89 12.12
N GLY A 158 -10.13 -12.82 10.99
CA GLY A 158 -10.45 -11.55 10.32
C GLY A 158 -11.38 -10.63 11.11
N ARG A 159 -12.11 -11.16 12.10
CA ARG A 159 -12.88 -10.35 13.06
C ARG A 159 -12.01 -9.47 13.96
N ASP A 160 -10.74 -9.84 14.14
CA ASP A 160 -9.77 -9.15 15.00
C ASP A 160 -8.92 -8.15 14.18
N ALA A 161 -9.30 -7.91 12.92
CA ALA A 161 -8.63 -6.95 12.05
C ALA A 161 -8.63 -5.55 12.66
N LYS A 162 -7.47 -4.87 12.60
CA LYS A 162 -7.29 -3.51 13.12
C LYS A 162 -7.17 -2.48 12.02
N VAL A 163 -6.53 -2.85 10.91
CA VAL A 163 -6.41 -2.02 9.70
C VAL A 163 -6.67 -2.89 8.50
N VAL A 164 -7.47 -2.37 7.57
CA VAL A 164 -7.77 -2.98 6.29
C VAL A 164 -7.06 -2.21 5.19
N HIS A 165 -6.44 -2.93 4.26
CA HIS A 165 -5.77 -2.36 3.10
C HIS A 165 -6.46 -2.80 1.81
N PHE A 166 -7.03 -1.84 1.08
CA PHE A 166 -7.76 -2.06 -0.16
C PHE A 166 -6.81 -2.18 -1.36
N LEU A 167 -6.03 -3.27 -1.38
CA LEU A 167 -5.15 -3.62 -2.50
C LEU A 167 -5.91 -3.86 -3.81
N GLY A 168 -5.20 -3.75 -4.93
CA GLY A 168 -5.74 -3.90 -6.28
C GLY A 168 -6.05 -2.56 -6.96
N ALA A 169 -6.35 -2.62 -8.25
CA ALA A 169 -6.59 -1.43 -9.08
C ALA A 169 -7.91 -0.71 -8.72
N THR A 170 -8.92 -1.45 -8.27
CA THR A 170 -10.23 -0.90 -7.92
C THR A 170 -10.24 -0.48 -6.45
N LYS A 171 -10.09 0.82 -6.21
CA LYS A 171 -10.09 1.42 -4.86
C LYS A 171 -11.51 1.68 -4.37
N PRO A 172 -11.73 1.89 -3.05
CA PRO A 172 -13.08 2.09 -2.49
C PRO A 172 -13.88 3.20 -3.18
N TRP A 173 -13.23 4.31 -3.54
CA TRP A 173 -13.83 5.45 -4.24
C TRP A 173 -14.18 5.19 -5.71
N ASN A 174 -13.71 4.09 -6.31
CA ASN A 174 -14.10 3.71 -7.67
C ASN A 174 -15.46 2.99 -7.71
N TYR A 175 -15.97 2.56 -6.56
CA TYR A 175 -17.26 1.89 -6.46
C TYR A 175 -18.41 2.89 -6.45
N LYS A 176 -19.56 2.52 -7.02
CA LYS A 176 -20.79 3.30 -6.87
C LYS A 176 -21.44 2.96 -5.53
N TYR A 177 -21.92 3.98 -4.82
CA TYR A 177 -22.58 3.80 -3.53
C TYR A 177 -23.97 4.45 -3.53
N ASN A 178 -24.97 3.69 -3.10
CA ASN A 178 -26.33 4.19 -2.95
C ASN A 178 -26.51 4.74 -1.53
N LEU A 179 -26.63 6.07 -1.44
CA LEU A 179 -26.81 6.79 -0.17
C LEU A 179 -28.10 6.43 0.57
N GLN A 180 -29.17 6.06 -0.14
CA GLN A 180 -30.46 5.70 0.47
C GLN A 180 -30.41 4.31 1.09
N THR A 181 -29.86 3.33 0.37
CA THR A 181 -29.81 1.94 0.83
C THR A 181 -28.56 1.62 1.66
N LYS A 182 -27.60 2.56 1.71
CA LYS A 182 -26.28 2.41 2.34
C LYS A 182 -25.52 1.17 1.84
N ARG A 183 -25.60 0.92 0.53
CA ARG A 183 -24.97 -0.24 -0.11
C ARG A 183 -24.12 0.16 -1.29
N VAL A 184 -23.00 -0.54 -1.43
CA VAL A 184 -22.19 -0.53 -2.65
C VAL A 184 -22.97 -1.20 -3.77
N ILE A 185 -23.11 -0.52 -4.90
CA ILE A 185 -23.77 -1.04 -6.09
C ILE A 185 -22.76 -1.96 -6.80
N GLN A 186 -23.12 -3.24 -6.89
CA GLN A 186 -22.37 -4.22 -7.65
C GLN A 186 -22.87 -4.17 -9.09
N ASP A 187 -22.13 -3.50 -9.97
CA ASP A 187 -22.26 -3.76 -11.40
C ASP A 187 -21.66 -5.17 -11.60
N GLY A 188 -22.40 -6.10 -12.22
CA GLY A 188 -22.18 -7.57 -12.21
C GLY A 188 -20.79 -8.11 -12.65
N THR A 189 -19.82 -7.23 -12.88
CA THR A 189 -18.38 -7.50 -12.99
C THR A 189 -17.65 -7.55 -11.64
N THR A 190 -18.30 -7.13 -10.55
CA THR A 190 -17.70 -7.06 -9.21
C THR A 190 -17.85 -8.40 -8.47
N SER A 191 -16.97 -9.36 -8.76
CA SER A 191 -16.84 -10.58 -7.97
C SER A 191 -15.98 -10.32 -6.72
N GLY A 192 -16.49 -9.49 -5.81
CA GLY A 192 -15.85 -9.24 -4.51
C GLY A 192 -16.27 -10.30 -3.49
N SER A 193 -15.36 -10.75 -2.63
CA SER A 193 -15.73 -11.63 -1.52
C SER A 193 -16.72 -10.92 -0.58
N PHE A 194 -17.59 -11.67 0.11
CA PHE A 194 -18.53 -11.10 1.08
C PHE A 194 -17.83 -10.21 2.13
N HIS A 195 -16.62 -10.61 2.52
CA HIS A 195 -15.81 -9.87 3.50
C HIS A 195 -15.32 -8.53 2.95
N GLN A 196 -14.84 -8.49 1.70
CA GLN A 196 -14.44 -7.24 1.04
C GLN A 196 -15.60 -6.24 0.98
N LEU A 197 -16.82 -6.71 0.69
CA LEU A 197 -18.01 -5.87 0.65
C LEU A 197 -18.36 -5.24 2.01
N SER A 198 -18.13 -5.96 3.11
CA SER A 198 -18.36 -5.43 4.46
C SER A 198 -17.43 -4.26 4.77
N PHE A 199 -16.15 -4.36 4.44
CA PHE A 199 -15.18 -3.27 4.62
C PHE A 199 -15.43 -2.11 3.67
N LEU A 200 -15.77 -2.37 2.41
CA LEU A 200 -16.17 -1.31 1.46
C LEU A 200 -17.40 -0.54 1.95
N THR A 201 -18.39 -1.25 2.51
CA THR A 201 -19.58 -0.61 3.09
C THR A 201 -19.21 0.30 4.26
N LEU A 202 -18.31 -0.15 5.14
CA LEU A 202 -17.81 0.68 6.24
C LEU A 202 -17.08 1.93 5.75
N TRP A 203 -16.18 1.78 4.77
CA TRP A 203 -15.47 2.91 4.15
C TRP A 203 -16.44 3.96 3.61
N TRP A 204 -17.46 3.53 2.86
CA TRP A 204 -18.48 4.43 2.31
C TRP A 204 -19.38 5.06 3.37
N ASN A 205 -19.69 4.34 4.45
CA ASN A 205 -20.43 4.89 5.58
C ASN A 205 -19.66 6.05 6.22
N ILE A 206 -18.34 5.90 6.43
CA ILE A 206 -17.49 6.95 6.99
C ILE A 206 -17.38 8.12 6.00
N TYR A 207 -17.11 7.84 4.72
CA TYR A 207 -17.02 8.88 3.69
C TYR A 207 -18.29 9.71 3.61
N SER A 208 -19.46 9.06 3.51
CA SER A 208 -20.75 9.75 3.40
C SER A 208 -21.15 10.51 4.67
N ALA A 209 -20.85 9.98 5.86
CA ALA A 209 -21.22 10.61 7.12
C ALA A 209 -20.29 11.77 7.53
N SER A 210 -18.98 11.65 7.23
CA SER A 210 -17.97 12.53 7.82
C SER A 210 -17.18 13.34 6.78
N VAL A 211 -16.97 12.84 5.56
CA VAL A 211 -16.15 13.51 4.53
C VAL A 211 -17.01 14.30 3.55
N LEU A 212 -18.09 13.70 3.05
CA LEU A 212 -18.99 14.33 2.09
C LEU A 212 -19.58 15.66 2.61
N PRO A 213 -20.03 15.78 3.88
CA PRO A 213 -20.52 17.07 4.39
C PRO A 213 -19.45 18.17 4.40
N LEU A 214 -18.17 17.81 4.61
CA LEU A 214 -17.06 18.78 4.57
C LEU A 214 -16.82 19.30 3.15
N LEU A 215 -16.87 18.40 2.16
CA LEU A 215 -16.75 18.74 0.74
C LEU A 215 -17.91 19.65 0.30
N GLU A 216 -19.15 19.29 0.62
CA GLU A 216 -20.32 20.09 0.27
C GLU A 216 -20.32 21.48 0.92
N LYS A 217 -19.86 21.58 2.17
CA LYS A 217 -19.74 22.86 2.88
C LYS A 217 -18.78 23.81 2.16
N LEU A 218 -17.63 23.29 1.74
CA LEU A 218 -16.64 24.09 1.00
C LEU A 218 -17.17 24.54 -0.36
N GLN A 219 -17.84 23.66 -1.09
CA GLN A 219 -18.42 24.02 -2.38
C GLN A 219 -19.46 25.13 -2.26
N ARG A 220 -20.33 25.08 -1.24
CA ARG A 220 -21.29 26.16 -0.97
C ARG A 220 -20.63 27.49 -0.59
N MET A 221 -19.49 27.46 0.13
CA MET A 221 -18.74 28.67 0.48
C MET A 221 -18.10 29.30 -0.76
N GLU A 222 -17.47 28.49 -1.63
CA GLU A 222 -16.88 28.95 -2.89
C GLU A 222 -17.93 29.55 -3.83
N ASP A 223 -19.10 28.91 -3.94
CA ASP A 223 -20.22 29.42 -4.73
C ASP A 223 -20.71 30.78 -4.21
N SER A 224 -20.84 30.93 -2.88
CA SER A 224 -21.29 32.18 -2.24
C SER A 224 -20.29 33.32 -2.42
N GLU A 225 -18.98 33.07 -2.25
CA GLU A 225 -17.93 34.06 -2.49
C GLU A 225 -17.85 34.48 -3.97
N SER A 226 -18.11 33.53 -4.89
CA SER A 226 -18.13 33.81 -6.32
C SER A 226 -19.30 34.71 -6.71
N GLU A 227 -20.48 34.53 -6.11
CA GLU A 227 -21.65 35.39 -6.30
C GLU A 227 -21.43 36.78 -5.68
N GLU A 228 -20.86 36.87 -4.47
CA GLU A 228 -20.49 38.16 -3.86
C GLU A 228 -19.46 38.93 -4.70
N ARG A 229 -18.46 38.25 -5.28
CA ARG A 229 -17.51 38.87 -6.22
C ARG A 229 -18.18 39.34 -7.50
N LYS A 230 -19.15 38.60 -8.05
CA LYS A 230 -19.94 39.04 -9.22
C LYS A 230 -20.76 40.30 -8.88
N HIS A 231 -21.37 40.36 -7.70
CA HIS A 231 -22.10 41.54 -7.24
C HIS A 231 -21.20 42.75 -7.00
N ALA A 232 -19.97 42.56 -6.53
CA ALA A 232 -18.98 43.64 -6.35
C ALA A 232 -18.40 44.17 -7.68
N PHE A 233 -18.31 43.33 -8.72
CA PHE A 233 -17.81 43.72 -10.04
C PHE A 233 -18.84 44.41 -10.96
N ASN A 234 -20.12 44.44 -10.57
CA ASN A 234 -21.19 45.13 -11.34
C ASN A 234 -21.10 46.68 -11.31
N GLY A 235 -19.98 47.26 -10.88
CA GLY A 235 -19.75 48.72 -10.82
C GLY A 235 -18.63 49.25 -11.71
N VAL A 236 -17.84 48.41 -12.40
CA VAL A 236 -16.76 48.88 -13.29
C VAL A 236 -16.72 48.04 -14.57
N GLU A 237 -17.05 48.67 -15.69
CA GLU A 237 -16.90 48.10 -17.02
C GLU A 237 -15.40 48.04 -17.38
N VAL A 238 -14.77 46.88 -17.20
CA VAL A 238 -13.41 46.63 -17.68
C VAL A 238 -13.48 45.73 -18.91
N THR A 239 -13.28 46.33 -20.09
CA THR A 239 -13.19 45.64 -21.37
C THR A 239 -11.87 44.86 -21.48
N LEU A 240 -11.83 43.65 -20.93
CA LEU A 240 -10.75 42.69 -21.22
C LEU A 240 -11.14 41.86 -22.45
N LYS A 241 -10.48 42.12 -23.58
CA LYS A 241 -10.52 41.26 -24.76
C LYS A 241 -10.03 39.86 -24.38
N LYS A 242 -10.96 38.92 -24.27
CA LYS A 242 -10.68 37.50 -24.13
C LYS A 242 -10.09 37.01 -25.46
N VAL A 243 -8.79 36.75 -25.50
CA VAL A 243 -8.18 35.99 -26.58
C VAL A 243 -8.46 34.52 -26.29
N SER A 244 -9.30 33.88 -27.11
CA SER A 244 -9.51 32.43 -27.10
C SER A 244 -8.26 31.73 -27.62
N PRO A 245 -7.73 30.69 -26.95
CA PRO A 245 -6.84 29.75 -27.59
C PRO A 245 -7.68 28.64 -28.21
N TYR A 246 -7.99 28.76 -29.50
CA TYR A 246 -8.29 27.59 -30.34
C TYR A 246 -7.69 27.82 -31.74
N VAL A 247 -7.34 26.68 -32.36
CA VAL A 247 -6.73 26.45 -33.68
C VAL A 247 -5.19 26.47 -33.65
N ALA A 248 -4.44 25.42 -34.05
CA ALA A 248 -4.68 24.46 -35.13
C ALA A 248 -4.17 23.03 -34.82
N SER A 249 -5.01 22.05 -35.15
CA SER A 249 -4.56 20.75 -35.64
C SER A 249 -4.03 20.95 -37.06
N SER A 250 -2.75 20.64 -37.31
CA SER A 250 -2.21 20.10 -38.57
C SER A 250 -0.68 20.17 -38.54
N LEU A 251 -0.03 19.10 -38.09
CA LEU A 251 1.29 18.73 -38.58
C LEU A 251 1.23 17.23 -38.89
N GLN A 252 1.14 16.94 -40.19
CA GLN A 252 1.28 15.62 -40.77
C GLN A 252 2.69 15.10 -40.48
N VAL A 253 2.77 13.96 -39.79
CA VAL A 253 3.98 13.13 -39.76
C VAL A 253 3.88 12.18 -40.96
N PRO A 254 4.94 12.04 -41.79
CA PRO A 254 4.91 11.09 -42.91
C PRO A 254 4.93 9.65 -42.40
N GLU A 255 3.93 8.87 -42.79
CA GLU A 255 3.91 7.41 -42.67
C GLU A 255 5.01 6.80 -43.55
N LEU A 256 5.88 5.99 -42.94
CA LEU A 256 6.75 5.05 -43.65
C LEU A 256 5.99 3.73 -43.84
N PRO A 257 6.00 3.13 -45.04
CA PRO A 257 5.14 1.99 -45.36
C PRO A 257 5.58 0.70 -44.66
N GLU A 258 4.64 0.09 -43.94
CA GLU A 258 4.71 -1.31 -43.53
C GLU A 258 4.62 -2.21 -44.77
N GLN A 259 5.64 -3.04 -44.98
CA GLN A 259 5.58 -4.12 -45.96
C GLN A 259 4.79 -5.29 -45.37
N THR A 260 3.58 -5.46 -45.89
CA THR A 260 2.78 -6.68 -45.76
C THR A 260 3.38 -7.77 -46.64
N ASN A 261 3.86 -8.86 -46.03
CA ASN A 261 4.01 -10.13 -46.72
C ASN A 261 3.03 -11.13 -46.08
N GLU A 262 1.92 -11.37 -46.79
CA GLU A 262 1.05 -12.51 -46.57
C GLU A 262 1.77 -13.79 -47.02
N VAL A 263 1.87 -14.78 -46.12
CA VAL A 263 1.99 -16.20 -46.50
C VAL A 263 1.13 -17.01 -45.53
N ASP A 264 0.07 -17.60 -46.10
CA ASP A 264 -0.90 -18.51 -45.46
C ASP A 264 -0.28 -19.94 -45.28
N PRO A 265 -0.86 -20.89 -44.53
CA PRO A 265 -0.14 -21.69 -43.55
C PRO A 265 0.03 -23.13 -44.04
N THR A 266 0.98 -23.89 -43.47
CA THR A 266 0.75 -25.31 -43.12
C THR A 266 1.98 -25.93 -42.43
N ALA A 267 1.67 -26.61 -41.32
CA ALA A 267 2.35 -27.79 -40.76
C ALA A 267 3.75 -27.64 -40.12
N ARG A 268 3.78 -27.84 -38.79
CA ARG A 268 4.62 -28.78 -37.99
C ARG A 268 4.96 -28.13 -36.63
N SER A 269 4.28 -28.55 -35.56
CA SER A 269 4.57 -29.67 -34.63
C SER A 269 5.38 -29.22 -33.42
N HIS A 270 4.81 -29.48 -32.24
CA HIS A 270 5.31 -29.20 -30.90
C HIS A 270 6.74 -29.72 -30.67
N GLU A 271 7.61 -28.88 -30.11
CA GLU A 271 8.76 -29.32 -29.32
C GLU A 271 8.71 -28.61 -27.95
N GLU A 272 8.48 -29.41 -26.90
CA GLU A 272 8.66 -29.05 -25.51
C GLU A 272 10.15 -28.85 -25.20
N LEU A 273 10.52 -27.66 -24.74
CA LEU A 273 11.83 -27.41 -24.14
C LEU A 273 11.85 -27.97 -22.71
N THR A 274 12.32 -29.20 -22.58
CA THR A 274 12.60 -29.86 -21.30
C THR A 274 13.94 -29.33 -20.74
N PHE A 275 13.91 -28.63 -19.60
CA PHE A 275 15.13 -28.31 -18.85
C PHE A 275 15.58 -29.54 -18.03
N LYS A 276 16.71 -30.15 -18.40
CA LYS A 276 17.34 -31.25 -17.65
C LYS A 276 18.12 -30.70 -16.46
N ALA A 277 17.75 -31.10 -15.25
CA ALA A 277 18.60 -30.95 -14.06
C ALA A 277 19.82 -31.89 -14.17
N GLN A 278 21.00 -31.39 -13.83
CA GLN A 278 22.22 -32.21 -13.68
C GLN A 278 22.20 -32.94 -12.33
N PRO A 279 22.67 -34.19 -12.25
CA PRO A 279 22.73 -34.93 -10.99
C PRO A 279 23.90 -34.44 -10.13
N VAL A 280 23.65 -34.34 -8.83
CA VAL A 280 24.65 -34.10 -7.78
C VAL A 280 25.47 -35.38 -7.62
N ASN A 281 26.80 -35.26 -7.64
CA ASN A 281 27.72 -36.38 -7.42
C ASN A 281 27.56 -36.94 -6.00
N GLU A 282 27.39 -38.25 -5.93
CA GLU A 282 27.43 -39.05 -4.71
C GLU A 282 28.84 -38.97 -4.07
N VAL A 283 28.88 -38.74 -2.76
CA VAL A 283 30.09 -38.86 -1.94
C VAL A 283 29.94 -40.14 -1.11
N GLU A 284 30.91 -41.04 -1.23
CA GLU A 284 30.95 -42.34 -0.54
C GLU A 284 31.01 -42.21 1.00
N PRO A 285 30.50 -43.20 1.75
CA PRO A 285 30.46 -43.15 3.21
C PRO A 285 31.80 -43.59 3.82
N GLY A 286 32.47 -42.66 4.51
CA GLY A 286 33.63 -42.94 5.34
C GLY A 286 33.23 -43.19 6.80
N ASP A 287 33.63 -44.35 7.32
CA ASP A 287 33.54 -44.75 8.72
C ASP A 287 34.08 -43.68 9.68
N SER A 288 33.27 -43.24 10.64
CA SER A 288 33.76 -42.74 11.92
C SER A 288 32.71 -42.90 13.02
N ASN A 289 33.00 -43.80 13.96
CA ASN A 289 32.32 -43.96 15.24
C ASN A 289 32.34 -42.64 16.01
N ILE A 290 31.19 -42.02 16.24
CA ILE A 290 31.02 -41.02 17.31
C ILE A 290 29.78 -41.37 18.13
N HIS A 291 30.08 -41.63 19.40
CA HIS A 291 29.18 -42.01 20.49
C HIS A 291 28.18 -40.86 20.76
N LEU A 292 26.88 -41.10 20.53
CA LEU A 292 25.82 -40.19 20.96
C LEU A 292 25.42 -40.54 22.39
N SER A 293 25.76 -39.65 23.33
CA SER A 293 25.30 -39.72 24.71
C SER A 293 23.93 -39.04 24.83
N GLU A 294 22.93 -39.73 25.38
CA GLU A 294 21.63 -39.17 25.74
C GLU A 294 21.79 -38.11 26.85
N PRO A 295 21.02 -37.00 26.82
CA PRO A 295 20.94 -36.10 27.95
C PRO A 295 19.87 -36.56 28.96
N ASP A 296 20.30 -36.68 30.22
CA ASP A 296 19.50 -37.02 31.38
C ASP A 296 18.33 -36.04 31.64
N ARG A 297 17.20 -36.61 32.08
CA ARG A 297 16.04 -35.93 32.68
C ARG A 297 16.21 -35.97 34.22
N PRO A 298 15.96 -34.87 34.96
CA PRO A 298 14.75 -34.75 35.79
C PRO A 298 14.33 -33.25 35.96
N SER A 299 13.20 -32.80 36.54
CA SER A 299 12.08 -33.34 37.32
C SER A 299 10.98 -32.25 37.37
N GLU A 300 9.72 -32.69 37.43
CA GLU A 300 8.54 -32.06 38.07
C GLU A 300 8.08 -30.65 37.67
N GLN A 301 7.03 -30.61 36.85
CA GLN A 301 6.05 -29.52 36.79
C GLN A 301 4.95 -29.75 37.85
N PRO A 302 4.50 -28.72 38.59
CA PRO A 302 3.28 -28.84 39.38
C PRO A 302 2.05 -28.69 38.49
N VAL A 303 1.22 -29.73 38.51
CA VAL A 303 -0.10 -29.81 37.89
C VAL A 303 -1.05 -28.85 38.62
N PHE A 304 -1.61 -27.86 37.91
CA PHE A 304 -2.77 -27.10 38.38
C PHE A 304 -4.05 -27.92 38.11
N GLN A 305 -4.67 -28.44 39.17
CA GLN A 305 -6.05 -28.94 39.11
C GLN A 305 -7.04 -27.79 39.38
N PRO A 306 -8.11 -27.64 38.59
CA PRO A 306 -9.19 -26.73 38.92
C PRO A 306 -10.10 -27.36 39.99
N ALA A 307 -10.22 -26.69 41.14
CA ALA A 307 -11.19 -27.03 42.17
C ALA A 307 -12.60 -26.62 41.72
N PHE A 308 -13.46 -27.61 41.48
CA PHE A 308 -14.91 -27.41 41.44
C PHE A 308 -15.41 -27.28 42.89
N GLN A 309 -15.96 -26.12 43.24
CA GLN A 309 -16.83 -25.96 44.39
C GLN A 309 -18.27 -26.15 43.94
N GLU A 310 -18.87 -27.29 44.31
CA GLU A 310 -20.31 -27.44 44.39
C GLU A 310 -20.84 -26.49 45.48
N THR A 311 -21.73 -25.60 45.08
CA THR A 311 -22.63 -24.91 46.02
C THR A 311 -23.94 -25.70 46.03
N SER A 312 -24.22 -26.25 47.20
CA SER A 312 -25.53 -26.78 47.56
C SER A 312 -26.42 -25.61 47.92
N GLU A 313 -27.53 -25.45 47.20
CA GLU A 313 -28.70 -24.70 47.68
C GLU A 313 -29.94 -25.59 47.57
N MET A 314 -30.85 -25.33 48.51
CA MET A 314 -32.05 -26.07 48.91
C MET A 314 -33.12 -26.17 47.83
#